data_AF-E6TU27-F1
#
_entry.id   AF-E6TU27-F1
#
_cell.length_a   1.000
_cell.length_b   1.000
_cell.length_c   1.000
_cell.angle_alpha   90.00
_cell.angle_beta   90.00
_cell.angle_gamma   90.00
#
_symmetry.space_group_name_H-M   'P 1'
#
loop_
_entity.id
_entity.type
_entity.pdbx_description
1 polymer ?
#
loop_
_entity_poly.entity_id
_entity_poly.type
_entity_poly.pdbx_seq_one_letter_code
_entity_poly.pdbx_strand_id
1 'polypeptide(L)'
;MEKVNQEIVDMIDQNFGELLEQLKKSRGYSLYKISEKTNLSPSFIHRIIKGFRGCELSTKLNILINGFEMEKEVEEFLKRVVANKEALKKIND
;
A
#
# COMPACT_ATOMS: atom_id res chain seq x y z
N MET A 1 9.97 -8.29 20.45
CA MET A 1 9.23 -8.20 19.16
C MET A 1 8.85 -6.76 18.95
N GLU A 2 9.30 -6.17 17.84
CA GLU A 2 8.89 -4.84 17.43
C GLU A 2 7.37 -4.84 17.18
N LYS A 3 6.63 -3.89 17.77
CA LYS A 3 5.17 -3.84 17.62
C LYS A 3 4.83 -3.40 16.19
N VAL A 4 3.97 -4.14 15.51
CA VAL A 4 3.37 -3.73 14.24
C VAL A 4 2.53 -2.47 14.48
N ASN A 5 2.70 -1.47 13.62
CA ASN A 5 1.91 -0.24 13.72
C ASN A 5 0.50 -0.50 13.15
N GLN A 6 -0.48 -0.68 14.04
CA GLN A 6 -1.87 -0.95 13.66
C GLN A 6 -2.52 0.20 12.87
N GLU A 7 -2.10 1.45 13.11
CA GLU A 7 -2.57 2.61 12.34
C GLU A 7 -2.17 2.48 10.87
N ILE A 8 -0.94 2.04 10.60
CA ILE A 8 -0.49 1.78 9.22
C ILE A 8 -1.34 0.68 8.58
N VAL A 9 -1.59 -0.41 9.30
CA VAL A 9 -2.41 -1.52 8.78
C VAL A 9 -3.83 -1.06 8.43
N ASP A 10 -4.43 -0.20 9.26
CA ASP A 10 -5.74 0.40 9.00
C ASP A 10 -5.70 1.30 7.75
N MET A 11 -4.64 2.11 7.60
CA MET A 11 -4.46 2.98 6.44
C MET A 11 -4.21 2.22 5.14
N ILE A 12 -3.57 1.04 5.17
CA ILE A 12 -3.39 0.19 3.96
C ILE A 12 -4.75 -0.16 3.35
N ASP A 13 -5.75 -0.42 4.20
CA ASP A 13 -7.09 -0.80 3.78
C ASP A 13 -7.90 0.43 3.34
N GLN A 14 -8.00 1.43 4.23
CA GLN A 14 -8.97 2.52 4.10
C GLN A 14 -8.44 3.73 3.32
N ASN A 15 -7.16 4.08 3.45
CA ASN A 15 -6.60 5.35 3.01
C ASN A 15 -5.22 5.18 2.34
N PHE A 16 -5.11 4.20 1.43
CA PHE A 16 -3.82 3.80 0.87
C PHE A 16 -3.05 4.94 0.17
N GLY A 17 -3.75 5.80 -0.58
CA GLY A 17 -3.11 6.93 -1.27
C GLY A 17 -2.49 7.94 -0.30
N GLU A 18 -3.14 8.19 0.84
CA GLU A 18 -2.63 9.06 1.89
C GLU A 18 -1.42 8.44 2.58
N LEU A 19 -1.49 7.14 2.91
CA LEU A 19 -0.36 6.40 3.46
C LEU A 19 0.86 6.52 2.56
N LEU A 20 0.71 6.34 1.25
CA LEU A 20 1.81 6.48 0.31
C LEU A 20 2.41 7.90 0.31
N GLU A 21 1.58 8.93 0.43
CA GLU A 21 2.07 10.31 0.49
C GLU A 21 2.87 10.57 1.77
N GLN A 22 2.41 10.05 2.91
CA GLN A 22 3.09 10.14 4.20
C GLN A 22 4.41 9.37 4.21
N LEU A 23 4.42 8.14 3.70
CA LEU A 23 5.64 7.33 3.57
C LEU A 23 6.65 7.97 2.63
N LYS A 24 6.19 8.49 1.48
CA LYS A 24 7.04 9.22 0.53
C LYS A 24 7.71 10.42 1.21
N LYS A 25 6.95 11.24 1.96
CA LYS A 25 7.49 12.41 2.66
C LYS A 25 8.46 12.03 3.77
N SER A 26 8.09 11.09 4.64
CA SER A 26 8.90 10.68 5.79
C SER A 26 10.22 10.03 5.40
N ARG A 27 10.25 9.29 4.27
CA ARG A 27 11.46 8.67 3.73
C ARG A 27 12.24 9.58 2.77
N GLY A 28 11.75 10.78 2.48
CA GLY A 28 12.37 11.70 1.52
C GLY A 28 12.39 11.17 0.08
N TYR A 29 11.47 10.29 -0.28
CA TYR A 29 11.43 9.67 -1.60
C TYR A 29 10.78 10.59 -2.64
N SER A 30 11.28 10.53 -3.87
CA SER A 30 10.58 11.07 -5.03
C SER A 30 9.67 10.00 -5.64
N LEU A 31 8.72 10.40 -6.49
CA LEU A 31 7.92 9.44 -7.27
C LEU A 31 8.81 8.59 -8.18
N TYR A 32 9.91 9.15 -8.68
CA TYR A 32 10.89 8.42 -9.48
C TYR A 32 11.59 7.33 -8.66
N LYS A 33 11.96 7.63 -7.40
CA LYS A 33 12.58 6.62 -6.53
C LYS A 33 11.67 5.42 -6.26
N ILE A 34 10.39 5.69 -6.03
CA ILE A 34 9.39 4.63 -5.84
C ILE A 34 9.20 3.85 -7.15
N SER A 35 9.20 4.54 -8.29
CA SER A 35 9.12 3.93 -9.62
C SER A 35 10.27 2.95 -9.87
N GLU A 36 11.52 3.33 -9.59
CA GLU A 36 12.68 2.44 -9.74
C GLU A 36 12.56 1.16 -8.89
N LYS A 37 12.05 1.29 -7.67
CA LYS A 37 11.88 0.18 -6.73
C LYS A 37 10.74 -0.77 -7.10
N THR A 38 9.71 -0.27 -7.77
CA THR A 38 8.43 -1.02 -7.98
C THR A 38 8.16 -1.36 -9.44
N ASN A 39 8.95 -0.83 -10.37
CA ASN A 39 8.72 -0.90 -11.82
C ASN A 39 7.36 -0.31 -12.26
N LEU A 40 6.80 0.62 -11.48
CA LEU A 40 5.58 1.37 -11.81
C LEU A 40 5.95 2.75 -12.34
N SER A 41 5.17 3.31 -13.28
CA SER A 41 5.45 4.67 -13.75
C SER A 41 5.17 5.72 -12.67
N PRO A 42 5.92 6.84 -12.62
CA PRO A 42 5.67 7.92 -11.67
C PRO A 42 4.25 8.50 -11.76
N SER A 43 3.68 8.59 -12.97
CA SER A 43 2.30 9.04 -13.20
C SER A 43 1.27 8.09 -12.59
N PHE A 44 1.53 6.78 -12.66
CA PHE A 44 0.65 5.78 -12.07
C PHE A 44 0.65 5.90 -10.54
N ILE A 45 1.82 6.00 -9.91
CA ILE A 45 1.96 6.20 -8.45
C ILE A 45 1.28 7.50 -8.01
N HIS A 46 1.44 8.58 -8.78
CA HIS A 46 0.79 9.86 -8.50
C HIS A 46 -0.75 9.75 -8.49
N ARG A 47 -1.34 9.03 -9.45
CA ARG A 47 -2.80 8.83 -9.51
C ARG A 47 -3.34 8.04 -8.33
N ILE A 48 -2.57 7.07 -7.82
CA ILE A 48 -2.91 6.34 -6.59
C ILE A 48 -2.93 7.31 -5.40
N ILE A 49 -1.86 8.11 -5.23
CA ILE A 49 -1.76 9.09 -4.12
C ILE A 49 -2.93 10.07 -4.13
N LYS A 50 -3.37 10.52 -5.31
CA LYS A 50 -4.48 11.46 -5.45
C LYS A 50 -5.87 10.84 -5.40
N GLY A 51 -5.98 9.51 -5.25
CA GLY A 51 -7.27 8.81 -5.24
C GLY A 51 -7.98 8.79 -6.60
N PHE A 52 -7.30 9.16 -7.69
CA PHE A 52 -7.85 9.13 -9.04
C PHE A 52 -7.92 7.71 -9.63
N ARG A 53 -7.34 6.72 -8.95
CA ARG A 53 -7.36 5.32 -9.36
C ARG A 53 -7.39 4.41 -8.14
N GLY A 54 -8.26 3.39 -8.18
CA GLY A 54 -8.20 2.26 -7.26
C GLY A 54 -6.87 1.50 -7.41
N CYS A 55 -6.41 0.87 -6.33
CA CYS A 55 -5.16 0.12 -6.30
C CYS A 55 -5.47 -1.34 -6.01
N GLU A 56 -5.20 -2.21 -6.99
CA GLU A 56 -5.31 -3.66 -6.81
C GLU A 56 -4.41 -4.12 -5.67
N LEU A 57 -4.81 -5.21 -5.00
CA LEU A 57 -4.04 -5.78 -3.89
C LEU A 57 -2.59 -6.06 -4.29
N SER A 58 -2.37 -6.70 -5.44
CA SER A 58 -1.03 -6.97 -6.00
C SER A 58 -0.18 -5.70 -6.12
N THR A 59 -0.77 -4.61 -6.57
CA THR A 59 -0.11 -3.31 -6.71
C THR A 59 0.19 -2.70 -5.34
N LYS A 60 -0.74 -2.76 -4.38
CA LYS A 60 -0.49 -2.32 -3.00
C LYS A 60 0.70 -3.06 -2.39
N LEU A 61 0.72 -4.39 -2.53
CA LEU A 61 1.78 -5.25 -2.00
C LEU A 61 3.14 -4.92 -2.63
N ASN A 62 3.20 -4.77 -3.96
CA ASN A 62 4.43 -4.38 -4.66
C ASN A 62 4.97 -3.04 -4.12
N ILE A 63 4.11 -2.03 -3.97
CA ILE A 63 4.54 -0.72 -3.47
C ILE A 63 5.03 -0.81 -2.02
N LEU A 64 4.30 -1.51 -1.14
CA LEU A 64 4.66 -1.59 0.28
C LEU A 64 5.95 -2.40 0.51
N ILE A 65 6.08 -3.55 -0.14
CA ILE A 65 7.25 -4.43 0.02
C ILE A 65 8.46 -3.81 -0.70
N ASN A 66 8.38 -3.65 -2.02
CA ASN A 66 9.56 -3.25 -2.79
C ASN A 66 9.85 -1.74 -2.67
N GLY A 67 8.80 -0.93 -2.60
CA GLY A 67 8.91 0.52 -2.48
C GLY A 67 9.34 0.99 -1.09
N PHE A 68 8.87 0.35 -0.02
CA PHE A 68 9.00 0.85 1.34
C PHE A 68 9.50 -0.16 2.40
N GLU A 69 9.77 -1.42 2.03
CA GLU A 69 10.32 -2.45 2.93
C GLU A 69 9.43 -2.66 4.17
N MET A 70 8.12 -2.83 3.93
CA MET A 70 7.07 -2.93 4.95
C MET A 70 6.47 -4.35 5.05
N GLU A 71 7.32 -5.38 5.02
CA GLU A 71 6.89 -6.79 5.00
C GLU A 71 6.03 -7.16 6.21
N LYS A 72 6.35 -6.62 7.40
CA LYS A 72 5.64 -6.94 8.65
C LYS A 72 4.20 -6.41 8.63
N GLU A 73 4.02 -5.16 8.23
CA GLU A 73 2.71 -4.51 8.13
C GLU A 73 1.87 -5.16 7.03
N VAL A 74 2.51 -5.55 5.92
CA VAL A 74 1.86 -6.30 4.84
C VAL A 74 1.38 -7.67 5.32
N GLU A 75 2.20 -8.41 6.08
CA GLU A 75 1.82 -9.71 6.63
C GLU A 75 0.56 -9.59 7.50
N GLU A 76 0.53 -8.58 8.39
CA GLU A 76 -0.61 -8.34 9.28
C GLU A 76 -1.85 -7.91 8.51
N PHE A 77 -1.70 -7.04 7.51
CA PHE A 77 -2.80 -6.66 6.63
C PHE A 77 -3.39 -7.87 5.89
N LEU A 78 -2.54 -8.75 5.34
CA LEU A 78 -2.99 -9.96 4.66
C LEU A 78 -3.71 -10.93 5.60
N LYS A 79 -3.24 -11.10 6.85
CA LYS A 79 -3.96 -11.89 7.86
C LYS A 79 -5.37 -11.35 8.08
N ARG A 80 -5.53 -10.03 8.16
CA ARG A 80 -6.85 -9.39 8.31
C ARG A 80 -7.74 -9.63 7.10
N VAL A 81 -7.20 -9.47 5.89
CA VAL A 81 -7.92 -9.74 4.63
C VAL A 81 -8.40 -11.20 4.58
N VAL A 82 -7.53 -12.16 4.93
CA VAL A 82 -7.87 -13.59 4.96
C VAL A 82 -8.88 -13.92 6.06
N ALA A 83 -8.82 -13.26 7.21
CA ALA A 83 -9.82 -13.42 8.28
C ALA A 83 -11.20 -12.91 7.84
N ASN A 84 -11.24 -11.87 7.01
CA ASN A 84 -12.47 -11.32 6.43
C ASN A 84 -12.83 -12.01 5.10
N LYS A 85 -13.00 -13.35 5.14
CA LYS A 85 -13.27 -14.20 3.96
C LYS A 85 -14.48 -13.74 3.12
N GLU A 86 -15.46 -13.09 3.74
CA GLU A 86 -16.65 -12.59 3.06
C GLU A 86 -16.38 -11.34 2.21
N ALA A 87 -15.44 -10.49 2.61
CA ALA A 87 -15.02 -9.35 1.79
C ALA A 87 -14.31 -9.79 0.50
N LEU A 88 -13.58 -10.91 0.54
CA LEU A 88 -12.92 -11.49 -0.65
C LEU A 88 -13.90 -12.06 -1.68
N LYS A 89 -15.12 -12.43 -1.26
CA LYS A 89 -16.15 -12.96 -2.16
C LYS A 89 -16.92 -11.87 -2.90
N LYS A 90 -16.89 -10.63 -2.41
CA LYS A 90 -17.50 -9.48 -3.09
C LYS A 90 -16.54 -8.97 -4.17
N ILE A 91 -16.46 -9.70 -5.28
CA ILE A 91 -16.02 -9.11 -6.53
C ILE A 91 -17.20 -8.22 -6.96
N ASN A 92 -17.11 -6.91 -6.70
CA ASN A 92 -17.97 -5.98 -7.40
C ASN A 92 -17.38 -5.84 -8.80
N ASP A 93 -18.08 -6.41 -9.78
CA ASP A 93 -17.86 -6.19 -11.21
C ASP A 93 -17.94 -4.69 -11.58
#